data_AF-A0A6B0CF56-F1
#
_entry.id   AF-A0A6B0CF56-F1
#
_cell.length_a   1.000
_cell.length_b   1.000
_cell.length_c   1.000
_cell.angle_alpha   90.00
_cell.angle_beta   90.00
_cell.angle_gamma   90.00
#
_symmetry.space_group_name_H-M   'P 1'
#
loop_
_entity.id
_entity.type
_entity.pdbx_description
1 polymer ?
#
loop_
_entity_poly.entity_id
_entity_poly.type
_entity_poly.pdbx_seq_one_letter_code
_entity_poly.pdbx_strand_id
1 'polypeptide(L)'
;TVSVTTGNKSESDKIVNRISKVFAHDMPKIMSVDNVTILSSAHDNAVKVSPIVSVNLVISIIVGIVLAILIIFLKELLDKRIKTEEDVESQLGLPILGSIQKF
;
A
#
# COMPACT_ATOMS: atom_id res chain seq x y z
N THR A 1 -9.56 -24.20 -14.65
CA THR A 1 -9.05 -23.87 -13.31
C THR A 1 -10.06 -23.00 -12.60
N VAL A 2 -10.47 -23.34 -11.38
CA VAL A 2 -11.43 -22.56 -10.59
C VAL A 2 -10.67 -21.83 -9.49
N SER A 3 -10.90 -20.52 -9.34
CA SER A 3 -10.23 -19.67 -8.34
C SER A 3 -11.25 -18.77 -7.65
N VAL A 4 -11.10 -18.59 -6.33
CA VAL A 4 -12.03 -17.83 -5.50
C VAL A 4 -11.24 -16.94 -4.53
N THR A 5 -11.70 -15.70 -4.33
CA THR A 5 -11.10 -14.74 -3.40
C THR A 5 -12.09 -14.45 -2.28
N THR A 6 -11.72 -14.75 -1.03
CA THR A 6 -12.50 -14.42 0.17
C THR A 6 -11.60 -13.86 1.27
N GLY A 7 -12.21 -13.34 2.35
CA GLY A 7 -11.49 -12.79 3.50
C GLY A 7 -10.81 -13.84 4.39
N ASN A 8 -11.11 -15.14 4.23
CA ASN A 8 -10.57 -16.21 5.07
C ASN A 8 -10.08 -17.39 4.22
N LYS A 9 -8.88 -17.88 4.53
CA LYS A 9 -8.24 -19.04 3.89
C LYS A 9 -9.16 -20.28 3.85
N SER A 10 -9.81 -20.57 4.98
CA SER A 10 -10.70 -21.74 5.13
C SER A 10 -11.98 -21.64 4.29
N GLU A 11 -12.49 -20.42 4.11
CA GLU A 11 -13.68 -20.18 3.29
C GLU A 11 -13.38 -20.43 1.81
N SER A 12 -12.27 -19.89 1.29
CA SER A 12 -11.82 -20.12 -0.09
C SER A 12 -11.67 -21.61 -0.41
N ASP A 13 -11.03 -22.39 0.48
CA ASP A 13 -10.84 -23.82 0.27
C ASP A 13 -12.17 -24.59 0.24
N LYS A 14 -13.10 -24.25 1.15
CA LYS A 14 -14.44 -24.87 1.18
C LYS A 14 -15.23 -24.60 -0.10
N ILE A 15 -15.20 -23.36 -0.59
CA ILE A 15 -15.95 -22.95 -1.77
C ILE A 15 -15.39 -23.64 -3.02
N VAL A 16 -14.07 -23.61 -3.23
CA VAL A 16 -13.43 -24.26 -4.38
C VAL A 16 -13.72 -25.77 -4.39
N ASN A 17 -13.58 -26.43 -3.25
CA ASN A 17 -13.90 -27.86 -3.15
C ASN A 17 -15.38 -28.16 -3.41
N ARG A 18 -16.29 -27.28 -2.98
CA ARG A 18 -17.72 -27.47 -3.23
C ARG A 18 -18.05 -27.29 -4.70
N ILE A 19 -17.51 -26.26 -5.36
CA ILE A 19 -17.69 -26.03 -6.80
C ILE A 19 -17.13 -27.21 -7.59
N SER A 20 -15.90 -27.66 -7.29
CA SER A 20 -15.28 -28.80 -7.97
C SER A 20 -16.08 -30.09 -7.80
N LYS A 21 -16.68 -30.33 -6.62
CA LYS A 21 -17.54 -31.50 -6.37
C LYS A 21 -18.85 -31.45 -7.14
N VAL A 22 -19.53 -30.31 -7.15
CA VAL A 22 -20.79 -30.14 -7.91
C VAL A 22 -20.51 -30.27 -9.40
N PHE A 23 -19.42 -29.66 -9.88
CA PHE A 23 -19.00 -29.77 -11.27
C PHE A 23 -18.71 -31.22 -11.68
N ALA A 24 -17.94 -31.97 -10.88
CA ALA A 24 -17.64 -33.37 -11.17
C ALA A 24 -18.88 -34.28 -11.12
N HIS A 25 -19.90 -33.92 -10.34
CA HIS A 25 -21.14 -34.70 -10.22
C HIS A 25 -22.15 -34.40 -11.34
N ASP A 26 -22.28 -33.14 -11.76
CA ASP A 26 -23.31 -32.71 -12.71
C ASP A 26 -22.82 -32.73 -14.16
N MET A 27 -21.53 -32.53 -14.42
CA MET A 27 -20.98 -32.50 -15.78
C MET A 27 -21.18 -33.82 -16.57
N PRO A 28 -20.98 -35.02 -15.99
CA PRO A 28 -21.26 -36.29 -16.71
C PRO A 28 -22.70 -36.41 -17.20
N LYS A 29 -23.66 -35.86 -16.44
CA LYS A 29 -25.10 -35.93 -16.75
C LYS A 29 -25.51 -35.00 -17.89
N ILE A 30 -24.80 -33.89 -18.05
CA ILE A 30 -25.12 -32.83 -19.03
C ILE A 30 -24.32 -33.02 -20.32
N MET A 31 -23.08 -33.51 -20.22
CA MET A 31 -22.14 -33.57 -21.35
C MET A 31 -21.82 -34.99 -21.84
N SER A 32 -22.47 -36.04 -21.29
CA SER A 32 -22.24 -37.44 -21.67
C SER A 32 -20.75 -37.81 -21.69
N VAL A 33 -20.01 -37.35 -20.69
CA VAL A 33 -18.58 -37.64 -20.52
C VAL A 33 -18.38 -38.71 -19.46
N ASP A 34 -17.62 -39.74 -19.82
CA ASP A 34 -17.22 -40.79 -18.91
C ASP A 34 -15.96 -40.33 -18.17
N ASN A 35 -16.08 -40.07 -16.87
CA ASN A 35 -14.97 -39.83 -15.94
C ASN A 35 -14.45 -38.39 -15.83
N VAL A 36 -15.03 -37.63 -14.90
CA VAL A 36 -14.56 -36.30 -14.48
C VAL A 36 -13.81 -36.45 -13.16
N THR A 37 -12.48 -36.31 -13.18
CA THR A 37 -11.63 -36.44 -12.00
C THR A 37 -11.17 -35.07 -11.50
N ILE A 38 -11.30 -34.82 -10.20
CA ILE A 38 -10.74 -33.62 -9.58
C ILE A 38 -9.22 -33.78 -9.49
N LEU A 39 -8.50 -33.01 -10.30
CA LEU A 39 -7.03 -33.09 -10.39
C LEU A 39 -6.34 -32.57 -9.12
N SER A 40 -6.93 -31.58 -8.44
CA SER A 40 -6.37 -30.98 -7.23
C SER A 40 -7.49 -30.47 -6.33
N SER A 41 -7.46 -30.89 -5.07
CA SER A 41 -8.34 -30.35 -4.03
C SER A 41 -7.69 -29.12 -3.39
N ALA A 42 -8.49 -28.12 -3.07
CA ALA A 42 -8.02 -26.96 -2.32
C ALA A 42 -7.86 -27.35 -0.85
N HIS A 43 -6.63 -27.54 -0.39
CA HIS A 43 -6.33 -27.73 1.03
C HIS A 43 -5.12 -26.87 1.36
N ASP A 44 -5.35 -25.81 2.12
CA ASP A 44 -4.31 -24.89 2.59
C ASP A 44 -3.57 -24.13 1.45
N ASN A 45 -4.11 -24.18 0.23
CA ASN A 45 -3.52 -23.58 -0.97
C ASN A 45 -3.88 -22.10 -1.15
N ALA A 46 -4.77 -21.55 -0.33
CA ALA A 46 -5.17 -20.15 -0.42
C ALA A 46 -4.03 -19.21 0.00
N VAL A 47 -3.58 -18.39 -0.93
CA VAL A 47 -2.55 -17.37 -0.73
C VAL A 47 -3.18 -16.00 -0.49
N LYS A 48 -2.55 -15.21 0.39
CA LYS A 48 -2.97 -13.83 0.64
C LYS A 48 -2.60 -12.95 -0.55
N VAL A 49 -3.58 -12.67 -1.40
CA VAL A 49 -3.41 -11.77 -2.57
C VAL A 49 -3.56 -10.29 -2.21
N SER A 50 -4.17 -9.98 -1.07
CA SER A 50 -4.40 -8.62 -0.59
C SER A 50 -4.65 -8.61 0.93
N PRO A 51 -4.30 -7.53 1.66
CA PRO A 51 -3.45 -6.41 1.23
C PRO A 51 -1.97 -6.78 1.23
N ILE A 52 -1.21 -6.23 0.27
CA ILE A 52 0.24 -6.39 0.16
C ILE A 52 0.90 -5.38 1.10
N VAL A 53 1.30 -5.84 2.28
CA VAL A 53 1.80 -4.98 3.37
C VAL A 53 3.02 -4.18 2.92
N SER A 54 3.95 -4.78 2.18
CA SER A 54 5.16 -4.10 1.70
C SER A 54 4.85 -2.90 0.80
N VAL A 55 3.86 -3.03 -0.09
CA VAL A 55 3.46 -1.93 -0.99
C VAL A 55 2.84 -0.80 -0.17
N ASN A 56 1.92 -1.11 0.74
CA ASN A 56 1.28 -0.11 1.59
C ASN A 56 2.27 0.60 2.52
N LEU A 57 3.27 -0.13 3.02
CA LEU A 57 4.33 0.44 3.85
C LEU A 57 5.16 1.46 3.07
N VAL A 58 5.62 1.10 1.87
CA VAL A 58 6.41 1.99 1.01
C VAL A 58 5.62 3.26 0.66
N ILE A 59 4.35 3.11 0.28
CA ILE A 59 3.46 4.25 0.00
C ILE A 59 3.32 5.15 1.24
N SER A 60 3.11 4.57 2.43
CA SER A 60 2.94 5.33 3.66
C SER A 60 4.19 6.13 4.04
N ILE A 61 5.39 5.57 3.84
CA ILE A 61 6.66 6.27 4.08
C ILE A 61 6.78 7.48 3.15
N ILE A 62 6.50 7.30 1.86
CA ILE A 62 6.58 8.38 0.87
C ILE A 62 5.59 9.49 1.22
N VAL A 63 4.34 9.15 1.53
CA VAL A 63 3.31 10.12 1.93
C VAL A 63 3.72 10.85 3.21
N GLY A 64 4.30 10.15 4.19
CA GLY A 64 4.80 10.76 5.42
C GLY A 64 5.90 11.78 5.18
N ILE A 65 6.84 11.49 4.28
CA ILE A 65 7.92 12.42 3.91
C ILE A 65 7.36 13.68 3.24
N VAL A 66 6.44 13.51 2.28
CA VAL A 66 5.81 14.64 1.59
C VAL A 66 5.06 15.54 2.57
N LEU A 67 4.31 14.94 3.51
CA LEU A 67 3.62 15.69 4.57
C LEU A 67 4.60 16.41 5.51
N ALA A 68 5.71 15.76 5.89
CA ALA A 68 6.72 16.39 6.74
C ALA A 68 7.35 17.61 6.08
N ILE A 69 7.73 17.50 4.80
CA ILE A 69 8.27 18.63 4.02
C ILE A 69 7.25 19.76 3.94
N LEU A 70 5.99 19.44 3.64
CA LEU A 70 4.92 20.43 3.58
C LEU A 70 4.75 21.18 4.91
N ILE A 71 4.76 20.46 6.04
CA ILE A 71 4.64 21.06 7.37
C ILE A 71 5.85 21.94 7.70
N ILE A 72 7.06 21.48 7.39
CA ILE A 72 8.29 22.27 7.60
C ILE A 72 8.23 23.56 6.78
N PHE A 73 7.82 23.47 5.51
CA PHE A 73 7.71 24.62 4.63
C PHE A 73 6.65 25.62 5.12
N LEU A 74 5.48 25.14 5.54
CA LEU A 74 4.47 25.99 6.17
C LEU A 74 5.01 26.67 7.42
N LYS A 75 5.73 25.94 8.29
CA LYS A 75 6.33 26.56 9.48
C LYS A 75 7.34 27.64 9.12
N GLU A 76 8.13 27.47 8.07
CA GLU A 76 9.08 28.48 7.62
C GLU A 76 8.37 29.72 7.04
N LEU A 77 7.33 29.53 6.21
CA LEU A 77 6.55 30.64 5.67
C LEU A 77 5.81 31.47 6.73
N LEU A 78 5.32 30.82 7.79
CA LEU A 78 4.66 31.50 8.90
C LEU A 78 5.65 32.07 9.93
N ASP A 79 6.93 31.70 9.86
CA ASP A 79 7.97 32.26 10.73
C ASP A 79 8.43 33.62 10.20
N LYS A 80 8.25 34.67 11.00
CA LYS A 80 8.63 36.05 10.65
C LYS A 80 9.97 36.48 11.23
N ARG A 81 10.72 35.55 11.84
CA ARG A 81 12.02 35.86 12.46
C ARG A 81 13.08 36.09 11.38
N ILE A 82 13.87 37.14 11.58
CA ILE A 82 15.10 37.38 10.84
C ILE A 82 16.14 36.39 11.37
N LYS A 83 16.58 35.44 10.54
CA LYS A 83 17.52 34.39 10.94
C LYS A 83 18.82 34.45 10.17
N THR A 84 18.80 35.00 8.96
CA THR A 84 19.96 35.07 8.08
C THR A 84 20.42 36.50 7.87
N GLU A 85 21.67 36.64 7.46
CA GLU A 85 22.27 37.91 7.05
C GLU A 85 21.49 38.55 5.88
N GLU A 86 21.04 37.73 4.92
CA GLU A 86 20.16 38.16 3.83
C GLU A 86 18.80 38.66 4.30
N ASP A 87 18.19 38.06 5.34
CA ASP A 87 16.95 38.57 5.93
C ASP A 87 17.15 39.98 6.53
N VAL A 88 18.32 40.25 7.11
CA VAL A 88 18.67 41.56 7.70
C VAL A 88 18.82 42.61 6.61
N GLU A 89 19.60 42.32 5.56
CA GLU A 89 19.84 43.23 4.44
C GLU A 89 18.55 43.52 3.66
N SER A 90 17.74 42.49 3.40
CA SER A 90 16.44 42.60 2.74
C SER A 90 15.43 43.48 3.50
N GLN A 91 15.34 43.34 4.82
CA GLN A 91 14.36 44.09 5.61
C GLN A 91 14.83 45.50 6.00
N LEU A 92 16.13 45.71 6.24
CA LEU A 92 16.67 47.00 6.68
C LEU A 92 17.23 47.83 5.51
N GLY A 93 17.49 47.22 4.35
CA GLY A 93 18.05 47.90 3.18
C GLY A 93 19.49 48.39 3.37
N LEU A 94 20.22 47.82 4.33
CA LEU A 94 21.57 48.24 4.69
C LEU A 94 22.57 47.10 4.45
N PRO A 95 23.75 47.40 3.89
CA PRO A 95 24.79 46.40 3.68
C PRO A 95 25.32 45.89 5.02
N ILE A 96 25.57 44.59 5.10
CA ILE A 96 26.02 43.93 6.33
C ILE A 96 27.49 44.30 6.58
N LEU A 97 27.79 44.88 7.74
CA LEU A 97 29.15 45.38 8.07
C LEU A 97 30.03 44.33 8.78
N GLY A 98 29.43 43.22 9.23
CA GLY A 98 30.14 42.13 9.90
C GLY A 98 29.18 41.23 10.69
N SER A 99 29.57 39.96 10.88
CA SER A 99 28.79 38.93 11.57
C SER A 99 29.55 38.43 12.81
N ILE A 100 28.87 38.37 13.96
CA ILE A 100 29.44 37.86 15.21
C ILE A 100 28.92 36.43 15.39
N GLN A 101 29.76 35.45 15.07
CA GLN A 101 29.43 34.05 15.31
C GLN A 101 29.47 33.74 16.82
N LYS A 102 28.37 33.24 17.35
CA LYS A 102 28.32 32.65 18.69
C LYS A 102 28.70 31.18 18.56
N PHE A 103 29.86 30.82 19.14
CA PHE A 103 30.28 29.43 19.32
C PHE A 103 29.35 28.71 20.30
#